data_AF-F2IDK7-F1
#
_entry.id   AF-F2IDK7-F1
#
_cell.length_a   1.000
_cell.length_b   1.000
_cell.length_c   1.000
_cell.angle_alpha   90.00
_cell.angle_beta   90.00
_cell.angle_gamma   90.00
#
_symmetry.space_group_name_H-M   'P 1'
#
loop_
_entity.id
_entity.type
_entity.pdbx_description
1 polymer ?
#
loop_
_entity_poly.entity_id
_entity_poly.type
_entity_poly.pdbx_seq_one_letter_code
_entity_poly.pdbx_strand_id
1 'polypeptide(L)'
;MKNKFLIILAIAQVIFFSSCNLKETSILDKSLKTTIDENSCLIALKSTSDNNKRNVVLTTQCESDSILFYGKVLYDFVSNLSKEGVHFDNYSIQNISNQELVSFDKNEWIIISAKRKIFDKIVDELQTKNYKKMYALLSTEIKSKISYEDMKSNVKTLLKSKYNKFEGLSLMSVNGEKYISLSRTNGKNRILITFSFEKSNDKVYGYSLE
;
A
#
# COMPACT_ATOMS: atom_id res chain seq x y z
N MET A 1 -17.26 -35.13 23.56
CA MET A 1 -17.99 -34.64 22.37
C MET A 1 -17.83 -33.13 22.29
N LYS A 2 -17.54 -32.60 21.10
CA LYS A 2 -17.06 -31.22 20.87
C LYS A 2 -18.17 -30.20 21.10
N ASN A 3 -17.97 -29.27 22.03
CA ASN A 3 -18.77 -28.04 22.11
C ASN A 3 -18.38 -27.13 20.93
N LYS A 4 -19.29 -26.95 19.98
CA LYS A 4 -19.20 -25.89 18.97
C LYS A 4 -19.92 -24.67 19.54
N PHE A 5 -19.14 -23.68 19.99
CA PHE A 5 -19.64 -22.33 20.18
C PHE A 5 -19.89 -21.70 18.82
N LEU A 6 -21.17 -21.55 18.47
CA LEU A 6 -21.60 -20.77 17.33
C LEU A 6 -21.78 -19.33 17.82
N ILE A 7 -20.72 -18.52 17.74
CA ILE A 7 -20.84 -17.08 17.97
C ILE A 7 -21.30 -16.46 16.66
N ILE A 8 -22.61 -16.35 16.49
CA ILE A 8 -23.22 -15.45 15.51
C ILE A 8 -23.20 -14.06 16.13
N LEU A 9 -22.23 -13.23 15.74
CA LEU A 9 -22.26 -11.80 16.02
C LEU A 9 -22.81 -11.08 14.78
N ALA A 10 -24.14 -11.07 14.70
CA ALA A 10 -24.89 -10.20 13.82
C ALA A 10 -24.88 -8.79 14.42
N ILE A 11 -23.93 -7.95 14.00
CA ILE A 11 -24.10 -6.51 14.10
C ILE A 11 -24.45 -6.02 12.70
N ALA A 12 -25.74 -6.14 12.39
CA ALA A 12 -26.34 -5.44 11.27
C ALA A 12 -26.47 -3.96 11.65
N GLN A 13 -25.39 -3.20 11.48
CA GLN A 13 -25.56 -1.77 11.18
C GLN A 13 -25.95 -1.68 9.72
N VAL A 14 -27.26 -1.73 9.48
CA VAL A 14 -27.89 -1.35 8.22
C VAL A 14 -27.53 0.10 7.96
N ILE A 15 -26.49 0.32 7.16
CA ILE A 15 -26.19 1.63 6.60
C ILE A 15 -27.24 1.87 5.52
N PHE A 16 -28.20 2.73 5.83
CA PHE A 16 -29.12 3.33 4.87
C PHE A 16 -28.29 4.12 3.84
N PHE A 17 -28.14 3.58 2.62
CA PHE A 17 -27.57 4.31 1.50
C PHE A 17 -28.64 5.24 0.90
N SER A 18 -28.76 6.46 1.42
CA SER A 18 -29.50 7.54 0.78
C SER A 18 -28.63 8.24 -0.29
N SER A 19 -28.42 7.55 -1.41
CA SER A 19 -28.37 8.14 -2.77
C SER A 19 -28.25 7.02 -3.80
N CYS A 20 -29.21 6.97 -4.72
CA CYS A 20 -29.35 5.90 -5.69
C CYS A 20 -28.33 6.09 -6.84
N ASN A 21 -27.15 5.49 -6.70
CA ASN A 21 -26.21 5.27 -7.78
C ASN A 21 -25.84 3.77 -7.79
N LEU A 22 -26.84 2.91 -8.06
CA LEU A 22 -26.78 1.43 -7.95
C LEU A 22 -25.51 0.82 -8.59
N LYS A 23 -25.04 1.41 -9.70
CA LYS A 23 -23.81 0.99 -10.38
C LYS A 23 -22.56 1.21 -9.51
N GLU A 24 -22.43 2.37 -8.88
CA GLU A 24 -21.28 2.73 -8.04
C GLU A 24 -21.25 1.88 -6.75
N THR A 25 -22.40 1.65 -6.13
CA THR A 25 -22.53 0.75 -4.97
C THR A 25 -22.08 -0.67 -5.32
N SER A 26 -22.51 -1.21 -6.47
CA SER A 26 -22.10 -2.56 -6.89
C SER A 26 -20.59 -2.68 -7.14
N ILE A 27 -19.95 -1.62 -7.66
CA ILE A 27 -18.51 -1.59 -7.93
C ILE A 27 -17.71 -1.48 -6.61
N LEU A 28 -18.21 -0.68 -5.66
CA LEU A 28 -17.65 -0.57 -4.32
C LEU A 28 -17.69 -1.92 -3.59
N ASP A 29 -18.83 -2.61 -3.61
CA ASP A 29 -18.98 -3.94 -3.00
C ASP A 29 -18.07 -4.98 -3.64
N LYS A 30 -17.95 -4.99 -4.97
CA LYS A 30 -17.05 -5.89 -5.70
C LYS A 30 -15.59 -5.63 -5.34
N SER A 31 -15.18 -4.36 -5.31
CA SER A 31 -13.82 -3.97 -4.93
C SER A 31 -13.51 -4.36 -3.48
N LEU A 32 -14.46 -4.13 -2.56
CA LEU A 32 -14.32 -4.49 -1.16
C LEU A 32 -14.15 -6.01 -0.97
N LYS A 33 -15.01 -6.82 -1.61
CA LYS A 33 -14.92 -8.29 -1.54
C LYS A 33 -13.58 -8.79 -2.05
N THR A 34 -13.12 -8.27 -3.19
CA THR A 34 -11.81 -8.64 -3.76
C THR A 34 -10.67 -8.30 -2.80
N THR A 35 -10.70 -7.10 -2.20
CA THR A 35 -9.67 -6.68 -1.23
C THR A 35 -9.69 -7.53 0.04
N ILE A 36 -10.87 -7.91 0.55
CA ILE A 36 -11.01 -8.83 1.69
C ILE A 36 -10.36 -10.17 1.37
N ASP A 37 -10.65 -10.75 0.20
CA ASP A 37 -10.09 -12.04 -0.21
C ASP A 37 -8.56 -11.97 -0.37
N GLU A 38 -8.05 -10.91 -1.02
CA GLU A 38 -6.61 -10.70 -1.26
C GLU A 38 -5.79 -10.45 0.03
N ASN A 39 -6.44 -9.95 1.08
CA ASN A 39 -5.79 -9.58 2.35
C ASN A 39 -6.14 -10.50 3.52
N SER A 40 -7.11 -11.40 3.35
CA SER A 40 -7.59 -12.31 4.40
C SER A 40 -7.95 -11.57 5.69
N CYS A 41 -8.67 -10.44 5.57
CA CYS A 41 -9.05 -9.61 6.70
C CYS A 41 -10.48 -9.08 6.58
N LEU A 42 -11.15 -8.88 7.72
CA LEU A 42 -12.43 -8.17 7.78
C LEU A 42 -12.23 -6.67 7.53
N ILE A 43 -12.94 -6.16 6.53
CA ILE A 43 -12.88 -4.75 6.13
C ILE A 43 -14.31 -4.24 6.00
N ALA A 44 -14.62 -3.17 6.72
CA ALA A 44 -15.84 -2.39 6.53
C ALA A 44 -15.56 -1.18 5.64
N LEU A 45 -16.55 -0.78 4.86
CA LEU A 45 -16.47 0.34 3.92
C LEU A 45 -17.51 1.40 4.29
N LYS A 46 -17.09 2.65 4.31
CA LYS A 46 -17.96 3.82 4.36
C LYS A 46 -17.60 4.77 3.23
N SER A 47 -18.60 5.20 2.47
CA SER A 47 -18.46 6.27 1.47
C SER A 47 -19.22 7.49 1.95
N THR A 48 -18.59 8.67 1.95
CA THR A 48 -19.24 9.95 2.26
C THR A 48 -19.06 10.96 1.14
N SER A 49 -19.91 11.97 1.13
CA SER A 49 -19.79 13.13 0.25
C SER A 49 -19.92 14.38 1.10
N ASP A 50 -18.79 15.04 1.36
CA ASP A 50 -18.70 16.22 2.22
C ASP A 50 -18.05 17.36 1.43
N ASN A 51 -18.67 18.55 1.40
CA ASN A 51 -18.14 19.73 0.70
C ASN A 51 -17.77 19.47 -0.77
N ASN A 52 -18.63 18.77 -1.52
CA ASN A 52 -18.40 18.33 -2.91
C ASN A 52 -17.18 17.39 -3.12
N LYS A 53 -16.57 16.88 -2.05
CA LYS A 53 -15.54 15.84 -2.10
C LYS A 53 -16.14 14.50 -1.72
N ARG A 54 -15.87 13.49 -2.53
CA ARG A 54 -16.25 12.10 -2.26
C ARG A 54 -15.10 11.39 -1.56
N ASN A 55 -15.40 10.76 -0.44
CA ASN A 55 -14.42 10.10 0.41
C ASN A 55 -14.76 8.62 0.56
N VAL A 56 -13.75 7.77 0.54
CA VAL A 56 -13.85 6.38 0.99
C VAL A 56 -13.02 6.18 2.24
N VAL A 57 -13.66 5.63 3.26
CA VAL A 57 -13.03 5.21 4.50
C VAL A 57 -13.20 3.71 4.64
N LEU A 58 -12.08 3.00 4.81
CA LEU A 58 -12.05 1.60 5.17
C LEU A 58 -11.77 1.47 6.67
N THR A 59 -12.45 0.54 7.34
CA THR A 59 -12.12 0.15 8.71
C THR A 59 -11.74 -1.31 8.73
N THR A 60 -10.54 -1.61 9.20
CA THR A 60 -9.98 -2.98 9.16
C THR A 60 -9.96 -3.60 10.56
N GLN A 61 -10.27 -4.89 10.65
CA GLN A 61 -10.06 -5.72 11.84
C GLN A 61 -9.19 -6.91 11.46
N CYS A 62 -7.87 -6.72 11.53
CA CYS A 62 -6.89 -7.73 11.12
C CYS A 62 -5.97 -8.10 12.28
N GLU A 63 -5.35 -9.29 12.21
CA GLU A 63 -4.34 -9.71 13.18
C GLU A 63 -3.03 -8.89 13.07
N SER A 64 -2.71 -8.40 11.86
CA SER A 64 -1.51 -7.59 11.62
C SER A 64 -1.79 -6.11 11.85
N ASP A 65 -1.19 -5.54 12.90
CA ASP A 65 -1.19 -4.11 13.17
C ASP A 65 0.12 -3.46 12.68
N SER A 66 0.27 -3.31 11.36
CA SER A 66 1.44 -2.66 10.78
C SER A 66 1.04 -1.63 9.72
N ILE A 67 1.75 -0.50 9.70
CA ILE A 67 1.52 0.59 8.76
C ILE A 67 1.64 0.14 7.29
N LEU A 68 2.59 -0.76 7.00
CA LEU A 68 2.77 -1.33 5.67
C LEU A 68 1.51 -2.09 5.24
N PHE A 69 0.98 -2.93 6.13
CA PHE A 69 -0.20 -3.72 5.84
C PHE A 69 -1.43 -2.85 5.60
N TYR A 70 -1.66 -1.80 6.40
CA TYR A 70 -2.73 -0.84 6.13
C TYR A 70 -2.54 -0.17 4.76
N GLY A 71 -1.33 0.26 4.43
CA GLY A 71 -1.03 0.78 3.10
C GLY A 71 -1.31 -0.21 1.98
N LYS A 72 -1.07 -1.52 2.19
CA LYS A 72 -1.41 -2.59 1.24
C LYS A 72 -2.92 -2.67 1.02
N VAL A 73 -3.70 -2.75 2.08
CA VAL A 73 -5.17 -2.87 2.00
C VAL A 73 -5.76 -1.70 1.23
N LEU A 74 -5.33 -0.47 1.55
CA LEU A 74 -5.82 0.72 0.88
C LEU A 74 -5.37 0.75 -0.60
N TYR A 75 -4.12 0.39 -0.87
CA TYR A 75 -3.61 0.27 -2.24
C TYR A 75 -4.42 -0.72 -3.08
N ASP A 76 -4.66 -1.93 -2.56
CA ASP A 76 -5.39 -2.99 -3.26
C ASP A 76 -6.83 -2.56 -3.56
N PHE A 77 -7.52 -1.97 -2.57
CA PHE A 77 -8.87 -1.45 -2.75
C PHE A 77 -8.95 -0.37 -3.84
N VAL A 78 -8.08 0.64 -3.79
CA VAL A 78 -8.09 1.73 -4.76
C VAL A 78 -7.65 1.24 -6.15
N SER A 79 -6.75 0.26 -6.22
CA SER A 79 -6.36 -0.42 -7.47
C SER A 79 -7.56 -1.14 -8.10
N ASN A 80 -8.33 -1.88 -7.29
CA ASN A 80 -9.52 -2.60 -7.76
C ASN A 80 -10.62 -1.64 -8.24
N LEU A 81 -10.88 -0.53 -7.51
CA LEU A 81 -11.78 0.52 -7.99
C LEU A 81 -11.32 1.17 -9.29
N SER A 82 -10.02 1.46 -9.40
CA SER A 82 -9.45 2.13 -10.58
C SER A 82 -9.57 1.26 -11.84
N LYS A 83 -9.54 -0.07 -11.73
CA LYS A 83 -9.79 -0.99 -12.87
C LYS A 83 -11.22 -0.87 -13.42
N GLU A 84 -12.17 -0.49 -12.57
CA GLU A 84 -13.59 -0.30 -12.92
C GLU A 84 -13.91 1.17 -13.29
N GLY A 85 -12.89 2.05 -13.34
CA GLY A 85 -13.03 3.46 -13.72
C GLY A 85 -13.69 4.35 -12.66
N VAL A 86 -13.81 3.88 -11.42
CA VAL A 86 -14.37 4.65 -10.30
C VAL A 86 -13.26 5.30 -9.49
N HIS A 87 -13.42 6.58 -9.21
CA HIS A 87 -12.45 7.37 -8.45
C HIS A 87 -13.16 8.27 -7.43
N PHE A 88 -12.58 8.36 -6.24
CA PHE A 88 -12.90 9.27 -5.15
C PHE A 88 -11.80 10.32 -4.99
N ASP A 89 -12.10 11.37 -4.23
CA ASP A 89 -11.16 12.47 -3.97
C ASP A 89 -10.17 12.07 -2.89
N ASN A 90 -10.64 11.40 -1.83
CA ASN A 90 -9.80 10.94 -0.72
C ASN A 90 -10.08 9.48 -0.37
N TYR A 91 -9.03 8.79 0.06
CA TYR A 91 -9.07 7.42 0.52
C TYR A 91 -8.36 7.32 1.88
N SER A 92 -8.94 6.62 2.83
CA SER A 92 -8.27 6.36 4.11
C SER A 92 -8.61 4.99 4.70
N ILE A 93 -7.71 4.52 5.57
CA ILE A 93 -7.97 3.46 6.54
C ILE A 93 -7.98 4.06 7.93
N GLN A 94 -8.97 3.64 8.71
CA GLN A 94 -9.10 3.94 10.13
C GLN A 94 -9.11 2.65 10.94
N ASN A 95 -8.67 2.73 12.20
CA ASN A 95 -8.91 1.66 13.17
C ASN A 95 -10.35 1.73 13.71
N ILE A 96 -10.73 0.74 14.53
CA ILE A 96 -12.06 0.66 15.17
C ILE A 96 -12.38 1.85 16.10
N SER A 97 -11.37 2.59 16.53
CA SER A 97 -11.50 3.80 17.35
C SER A 97 -11.62 5.08 16.51
N ASN A 98 -11.85 4.95 15.19
CA ASN A 98 -11.91 6.04 14.21
C ASN A 98 -10.62 6.86 14.09
N GLN A 99 -9.47 6.31 14.51
CA GLN A 99 -8.18 6.95 14.29
C GLN A 99 -7.69 6.62 12.87
N GLU A 100 -7.32 7.64 12.12
CA GLU A 100 -6.70 7.48 10.81
C GLU A 100 -5.30 6.85 10.93
N LEU A 101 -5.09 5.80 10.13
CA LEU A 101 -3.84 5.05 10.09
C LEU A 101 -3.06 5.35 8.81
N VAL A 102 -3.75 5.41 7.67
CA VAL A 102 -3.20 5.75 6.36
C VAL A 102 -4.25 6.53 5.59
N SER A 103 -3.84 7.60 4.92
CA SER A 103 -4.68 8.33 3.98
C SER A 103 -3.87 8.79 2.78
N PHE A 104 -4.55 8.90 1.65
CA PHE A 104 -4.03 9.61 0.49
C PHE A 104 -5.16 10.13 -0.40
N ASP A 105 -4.92 11.24 -1.08
CA ASP A 105 -5.84 11.79 -2.08
C ASP A 105 -5.66 11.14 -3.47
N LYS A 106 -6.54 11.51 -4.40
CA LYS A 106 -6.51 11.03 -5.79
C LYS A 106 -5.19 11.34 -6.52
N ASN A 107 -4.57 12.49 -6.27
CA ASN A 107 -3.30 12.87 -6.90
C ASN A 107 -2.14 12.06 -6.30
N GLU A 108 -2.17 11.87 -4.99
CA GLU A 108 -1.24 11.02 -4.26
C GLU A 108 -1.34 9.56 -4.75
N TRP A 109 -2.55 9.05 -5.00
CA TRP A 109 -2.75 7.72 -5.61
C TRP A 109 -2.03 7.56 -6.97
N ILE A 110 -2.10 8.57 -7.84
CA ILE A 110 -1.42 8.54 -9.15
C ILE A 110 0.09 8.38 -8.97
N ILE A 111 0.66 9.10 -7.99
CA ILE A 111 2.08 9.02 -7.66
C ILE A 111 2.40 7.64 -7.08
N ILE A 112 1.64 7.16 -6.09
CA ILE A 112 1.81 5.85 -5.45
C ILE A 112 1.81 4.74 -6.50
N SER A 113 0.84 4.75 -7.42
CA SER A 113 0.72 3.76 -8.50
C SER A 113 1.93 3.79 -9.45
N ALA A 114 2.44 4.99 -9.77
CA ALA A 114 3.65 5.13 -10.58
C ALA A 114 4.90 4.62 -9.85
N LYS A 115 5.11 5.00 -8.58
CA LYS A 115 6.25 4.55 -7.76
C LYS A 115 6.21 3.05 -7.55
N ARG A 116 5.02 2.45 -7.39
CA ARG A 116 4.86 1.00 -7.29
C ARG A 116 5.42 0.27 -8.51
N LYS A 117 5.14 0.76 -9.73
CA LYS A 117 5.68 0.16 -10.97
C LYS A 117 7.19 0.25 -11.05
N ILE A 118 7.78 1.36 -10.59
CA ILE A 118 9.23 1.55 -10.55
C ILE A 118 9.85 0.60 -9.54
N PHE A 119 9.29 0.55 -8.33
CA PHE A 119 9.68 -0.39 -7.29
C PHE A 119 9.68 -1.83 -7.79
N ASP A 120 8.60 -2.28 -8.42
CA ASP A 120 8.48 -3.64 -8.94
C ASP A 120 9.60 -3.96 -9.94
N LYS A 121 9.90 -3.03 -10.86
CA LYS A 121 11.02 -3.17 -11.80
C LYS A 121 12.37 -3.25 -11.10
N ILE A 122 12.62 -2.42 -10.08
CA ILE A 122 13.87 -2.47 -9.32
C ILE A 122 14.02 -3.85 -8.67
N VAL A 123 13.00 -4.33 -7.97
CA VAL A 123 13.07 -5.64 -7.29
C VAL A 123 13.34 -6.77 -8.28
N ASP A 124 12.66 -6.77 -9.43
CA ASP A 124 12.87 -7.80 -10.46
C ASP A 124 14.29 -7.73 -11.06
N GLU A 125 14.83 -6.53 -11.28
CA GLU A 125 16.20 -6.34 -11.76
C GLU A 125 17.25 -6.81 -10.75
N LEU A 126 17.04 -6.51 -9.46
CA LEU A 126 17.90 -7.01 -8.40
C LEU A 126 17.90 -8.55 -8.38
N GLN A 127 16.75 -9.19 -8.55
CA GLN A 127 16.63 -10.65 -8.61
C GLN A 127 17.39 -11.25 -9.81
N THR A 128 17.47 -10.53 -10.92
CA THR A 128 18.28 -10.90 -12.09
C THR A 128 19.75 -10.46 -11.99
N LYS A 129 20.21 -10.02 -10.81
CA LYS A 129 21.58 -9.56 -10.52
C LYS A 129 22.00 -8.31 -11.32
N ASN A 130 21.04 -7.50 -11.78
CA ASN A 130 21.30 -6.26 -12.49
C ASN A 130 21.29 -5.05 -11.53
N TYR A 131 22.39 -4.85 -10.82
CA TYR A 131 22.48 -3.82 -9.77
C TYR A 131 22.66 -2.39 -10.28
N LYS A 132 23.07 -2.20 -11.55
CA LYS A 132 23.42 -0.87 -12.09
C LYS A 132 22.22 0.09 -12.09
N LYS A 133 21.03 -0.41 -12.38
CA LYS A 133 19.82 0.42 -12.45
C LYS A 133 19.39 0.92 -11.08
N MET A 134 19.43 0.06 -10.05
CA MET A 134 19.20 0.49 -8.67
C MET A 134 20.19 1.59 -8.29
N TYR A 135 21.49 1.40 -8.55
CA TYR A 135 22.50 2.42 -8.25
C TYR A 135 22.22 3.75 -8.96
N ALA A 136 21.85 3.72 -10.24
CA ALA A 136 21.54 4.92 -11.01
C ALA A 136 20.36 5.71 -10.41
N LEU A 137 19.39 5.01 -9.83
CA LEU A 137 18.23 5.59 -9.17
C LEU A 137 18.51 6.10 -7.74
N LEU A 138 19.61 5.71 -7.09
CA LEU A 138 19.96 6.28 -5.78
C LEU A 138 20.09 7.81 -5.87
N SER A 139 19.60 8.48 -4.83
CA SER A 139 19.73 9.92 -4.67
C SER A 139 21.20 10.33 -4.54
N THR A 140 21.48 11.62 -4.76
CA THR A 140 22.85 12.15 -4.64
C THR A 140 23.39 11.98 -3.22
N GLU A 141 22.52 12.14 -2.21
CA GLU A 141 22.81 12.00 -0.79
C GLU A 141 23.21 10.57 -0.40
N ILE A 142 22.64 9.55 -1.06
CA ILE A 142 23.07 8.17 -0.85
C ILE A 142 24.39 7.92 -1.59
N LYS A 143 24.48 8.35 -2.85
CA LYS A 143 25.69 8.13 -3.69
C LYS A 143 26.94 8.79 -3.12
N SER A 144 26.81 9.84 -2.33
CA SER A 144 27.95 10.45 -1.63
C SER A 144 28.45 9.62 -0.44
N LYS A 145 27.67 8.63 0.02
CA LYS A 145 27.96 7.80 1.19
C LYS A 145 28.28 6.34 0.85
N ILE A 146 27.84 5.84 -0.29
CA ILE A 146 28.05 4.44 -0.69
C ILE A 146 28.51 4.34 -2.14
N SER A 147 29.56 3.55 -2.38
CA SER A 147 30.02 3.26 -3.74
C SER A 147 29.10 2.23 -4.43
N TYR A 148 29.24 2.11 -5.75
CA TYR A 148 28.53 1.07 -6.51
C TYR A 148 28.87 -0.34 -6.03
N GLU A 149 30.16 -0.61 -5.77
CA GLU A 149 30.62 -1.93 -5.35
C GLU A 149 30.16 -2.28 -3.94
N ASP A 150 30.15 -1.31 -3.01
CA ASP A 150 29.62 -1.52 -1.65
C ASP A 150 28.12 -1.83 -1.68
N MET A 151 27.34 -1.05 -2.45
CA MET A 151 25.91 -1.30 -2.60
C MET A 151 25.65 -2.68 -3.21
N LYS A 152 26.34 -3.02 -4.30
CA LYS A 152 26.24 -4.33 -4.96
C LYS A 152 26.60 -5.46 -4.02
N SER A 153 27.66 -5.32 -3.21
CA SER A 153 28.08 -6.32 -2.23
C SER A 153 26.99 -6.55 -1.17
N ASN A 154 26.44 -5.47 -0.60
CA ASN A 154 25.37 -5.53 0.39
C ASN A 154 24.11 -6.20 -0.18
N VAL A 155 23.66 -5.77 -1.35
CA VAL A 155 22.47 -6.34 -2.00
C VAL A 155 22.69 -7.81 -2.34
N LYS A 156 23.82 -8.18 -2.95
CA LYS A 156 24.12 -9.56 -3.32
C LYS A 156 24.13 -10.50 -2.10
N THR A 157 24.62 -10.03 -0.96
CA THR A 157 24.70 -10.83 0.28
C THR A 157 23.32 -11.10 0.86
N LEU A 158 22.41 -10.13 0.75
CA LEU A 158 21.08 -10.17 1.40
C LEU A 158 19.98 -10.71 0.48
N LEU A 159 20.17 -10.63 -0.85
CA LEU A 159 19.20 -11.10 -1.84
C LEU A 159 19.33 -12.61 -2.12
N LYS A 160 19.05 -13.43 -1.10
CA LYS A 160 19.22 -14.91 -1.14
C LYS A 160 18.06 -15.67 -1.80
N SER A 161 16.93 -15.01 -2.03
CA SER A 161 15.71 -15.66 -2.53
C SER A 161 14.78 -14.67 -3.23
N LYS A 162 13.73 -15.19 -3.88
CA LYS A 162 12.77 -14.40 -4.66
C LYS A 162 11.79 -13.67 -3.73
N TYR A 163 11.68 -12.35 -3.87
CA TYR A 163 10.72 -11.50 -3.18
C TYR A 163 9.47 -11.34 -4.06
N ASN A 164 8.45 -12.14 -3.78
CA ASN A 164 7.27 -12.30 -4.64
C ASN A 164 5.99 -11.68 -4.06
N LYS A 165 5.89 -11.49 -2.74
CA LYS A 165 4.68 -10.98 -2.10
C LYS A 165 4.83 -9.49 -1.83
N PHE A 166 3.88 -8.69 -2.33
CA PHE A 166 3.75 -7.30 -1.89
C PHE A 166 3.30 -7.26 -0.44
N GLU A 167 4.10 -6.63 0.42
CA GLU A 167 3.78 -6.50 1.82
C GLU A 167 3.01 -5.21 2.11
N GLY A 168 3.32 -4.15 1.36
CA GLY A 168 2.57 -2.90 1.43
C GLY A 168 3.41 -1.66 1.28
N LEU A 169 2.85 -0.54 1.74
CA LEU A 169 3.47 0.78 1.64
C LEU A 169 3.27 1.59 2.90
N SER A 170 4.15 2.55 3.14
CA SER A 170 3.97 3.58 4.15
C SER A 170 4.31 4.95 3.59
N LEU A 171 3.58 5.97 4.06
CA LEU A 171 3.84 7.37 3.76
C LEU A 171 4.45 8.02 5.00
N MET A 172 5.46 8.86 4.79
CA MET A 172 6.11 9.59 5.87
C MET A 172 6.41 11.02 5.44
N SER A 173 6.39 11.94 6.39
CA SER A 173 6.78 13.33 6.18
C SER A 173 7.96 13.67 7.08
N VAL A 174 9.06 14.14 6.49
CA VAL A 174 10.27 14.56 7.21
C VAL A 174 10.58 15.98 6.76
N ASN A 175 10.61 16.93 7.71
CA ASN A 175 10.90 18.35 7.43
C ASN A 175 10.03 18.97 6.32
N GLY A 176 8.77 18.53 6.19
CA GLY A 176 7.84 19.01 5.16
C GLY A 176 7.93 18.28 3.82
N GLU A 177 8.95 17.44 3.61
CA GLU A 177 9.06 16.58 2.44
C GLU A 177 8.36 15.25 2.67
N LYS A 178 7.57 14.80 1.68
CA LYS A 178 6.86 13.52 1.73
C LYS A 178 7.68 12.43 1.03
N TYR A 179 7.64 11.23 1.61
CA TYR A 179 8.28 10.04 1.08
C TYR A 179 7.31 8.85 1.09
N ILE A 180 7.52 7.92 0.17
CA ILE A 180 6.83 6.63 0.14
C ILE A 180 7.83 5.49 0.25
N SER A 181 7.60 4.60 1.21
CA SER A 181 8.31 3.33 1.31
C SER A 181 7.43 2.21 0.80
N LEU A 182 7.98 1.37 -0.07
CA LEU A 182 7.31 0.20 -0.66
C LEU A 182 8.07 -1.06 -0.25
N SER A 183 7.34 -2.10 0.14
CA SER A 183 7.93 -3.34 0.65
C SER A 183 7.46 -4.60 -0.09
N ARG A 184 8.38 -5.54 -0.35
CA ARG A 184 8.07 -6.93 -0.72
C ARG A 184 8.73 -7.88 0.28
N THR A 185 8.09 -9.02 0.51
CA THR A 185 8.60 -10.09 1.37
C THR A 185 8.58 -11.44 0.65
N ASN A 186 9.35 -12.38 1.18
CA ASN A 186 9.27 -13.81 0.87
C ASN A 186 8.81 -14.66 2.08
N GLY A 187 8.33 -14.01 3.15
CA GLY A 187 7.90 -14.63 4.41
C GLY A 187 9.00 -14.74 5.48
N LYS A 188 10.27 -14.59 5.11
CA LYS A 188 11.41 -14.56 6.05
C LYS A 188 12.16 -13.23 6.01
N ASN A 189 12.36 -12.73 4.80
CA ASN A 189 13.14 -11.54 4.50
C ASN A 189 12.26 -10.49 3.84
N ARG A 190 12.69 -9.24 3.91
CA ARG A 190 12.02 -8.06 3.38
C ARG A 190 12.97 -7.20 2.55
N ILE A 191 12.46 -6.69 1.43
CA ILE A 191 13.07 -5.59 0.69
C ILE A 191 12.17 -4.37 0.81
N LEU A 192 12.71 -3.28 1.32
CA LEU A 192 12.02 -2.00 1.45
C LEU A 192 12.81 -0.94 0.69
N ILE A 193 12.12 -0.15 -0.13
CA ILE A 193 12.73 0.95 -0.89
C ILE A 193 11.88 2.20 -0.70
N THR A 194 12.53 3.30 -0.37
CA THR A 194 11.94 4.60 -0.11
C THR A 194 12.23 5.56 -1.25
N PHE A 195 11.20 6.19 -1.79
CA PHE A 195 11.27 7.21 -2.84
C PHE A 195 10.81 8.56 -2.28
N SER A 196 11.27 9.64 -2.92
CA SER A 196 10.58 10.93 -2.81
C SER A 196 9.15 10.78 -3.34
N PHE A 197 8.20 11.44 -2.68
CA PHE A 197 6.82 11.48 -3.11
C PHE A 197 6.59 12.47 -4.27
N GLU A 198 7.63 13.18 -4.74
CA GLU A 198 7.52 14.05 -5.90
C GLU A 198 7.33 13.24 -7.19
N LYS A 199 6.36 13.67 -8.01
CA LYS A 199 5.99 13.00 -9.25
C LYS A 199 7.15 12.94 -10.27
N SER A 200 7.98 13.98 -10.35
CA SER A 200 9.10 14.08 -11.28
C SER A 200 10.39 13.41 -10.78
N ASN A 201 10.42 12.96 -9.51
CA ASN A 201 11.63 12.52 -8.85
C ASN A 201 11.57 11.03 -8.50
N ASP A 202 12.09 10.19 -9.38
CA ASP A 202 12.13 8.73 -9.17
C ASP A 202 13.36 8.27 -8.38
N LYS A 203 14.03 9.18 -7.67
CA LYS A 203 15.21 8.82 -6.89
C LYS A 203 14.84 8.03 -5.64
N VAL A 204 15.71 7.09 -5.30
CA VAL A 204 15.66 6.29 -4.09
C VAL A 204 16.41 7.03 -2.99
N TYR A 205 15.70 7.33 -1.90
CA TYR A 205 16.18 8.05 -0.71
C TYR A 205 16.43 7.12 0.49
N GLY A 206 16.08 5.85 0.36
CA GLY A 206 16.43 4.81 1.32
C GLY A 206 16.19 3.42 0.76
N TYR A 207 16.93 2.44 1.24
CA TYR A 207 16.61 1.04 1.02
C TYR A 207 17.05 0.20 2.21
N SER A 208 16.29 -0.84 2.52
CA SER A 208 16.59 -1.84 3.54
C SER A 208 16.39 -3.24 2.94
N LEU A 209 17.25 -4.16 3.35
CA LEU A 209 17.20 -5.58 3.03
C LEU A 209 17.35 -6.32 4.36
N GLU A 210 16.26 -6.89 4.84
CA GLU A 210 16.15 -7.59 6.14
C GLU A 210 15.98 -9.09 5.91
#